data_AF-A0A9D9H4J8-F1
#
_entry.id   AF-A0A9D9H4J8-F1
#
_cell.length_a   1.000
_cell.length_b   1.000
_cell.length_c   1.000
_cell.angle_alpha   90.00
_cell.angle_beta   90.00
_cell.angle_gamma   90.00
#
_symmetry.space_group_name_H-M   'P 1'
#
loop_
_entity.id
_entity.type
_entity.pdbx_description
1 polymer ?
#
loop_
_entity_poly.entity_id
_entity_poly.type
_entity_poly.pdbx_seq_one_letter_code
_entity_poly.pdbx_strand_id
1 'polypeptide(L)'
;MFFILGISNGFKDLNFSKMVICKNCGRYGRLEFFMVYNYISLFFIPIFKWGKKCYAKSTCCNAVFSISPELEKKILNNENPDIDDSDLTFEYVEGAGSVSGYHKTCPNCGYTLIDEFEYCPKCGKKIK
;
A
#
# COMPACT_ATOMS: atom_id res chain seq x y z
N MET A 1 40.45 8.23 -14.02
CA MET A 1 39.38 8.56 -13.06
C MET A 1 38.18 7.68 -13.36
N PHE A 2 37.69 6.93 -12.38
CA PHE A 2 36.48 6.10 -12.54
C PHE A 2 35.26 6.95 -12.16
N PHE A 3 34.35 7.16 -13.10
CA PHE A 3 33.03 7.72 -12.84
C PHE A 3 32.08 6.56 -12.50
N ILE A 4 31.61 6.51 -11.26
CA ILE A 4 30.65 5.48 -10.82
C ILE A 4 29.27 6.14 -10.79
N LEU A 5 28.51 5.90 -11.84
CA LEU A 5 27.09 6.27 -11.97
C LEU A 5 26.24 5.03 -11.68
N GLY A 6 25.19 5.20 -10.89
CA GLY A 6 24.25 4.13 -10.56
C GLY A 6 22.80 4.62 -10.55
N ILE A 7 21.89 3.77 -10.99
CA ILE A 7 20.44 3.97 -10.89
C ILE A 7 19.94 3.03 -9.80
N SER A 8 19.17 3.53 -8.85
CA SER A 8 18.64 2.74 -7.74
C SER A 8 17.29 3.27 -7.27
N ASN A 9 16.61 2.47 -6.44
CA ASN A 9 15.36 2.85 -5.80
C ASN A 9 15.60 3.24 -4.34
N GLY A 10 14.94 4.30 -3.89
CA GLY A 10 14.93 4.76 -2.52
C GLY A 10 13.54 4.62 -1.91
N PHE A 11 13.52 4.44 -0.60
CA PHE A 11 12.32 4.38 0.21
C PHE A 11 12.33 5.53 1.22
N LYS A 12 11.19 6.17 1.43
CA LYS A 12 10.99 7.23 2.40
C LYS A 12 9.67 7.04 3.12
N ASP A 13 9.73 6.76 4.42
CA ASP A 13 8.56 6.85 5.29
C ASP A 13 8.11 8.30 5.43
N LEU A 14 6.81 8.51 5.27
CA LEU A 14 6.21 9.83 5.43
C LEU A 14 5.85 10.14 6.88
N ASN A 15 6.06 9.20 7.81
CA ASN A 15 5.67 9.27 9.23
C ASN A 15 4.22 9.74 9.44
N PHE A 16 3.42 9.58 8.39
CA PHE A 16 2.05 10.00 8.34
C PHE A 16 1.20 8.75 8.50
N SER A 17 0.19 8.87 9.34
CA SER A 17 -0.63 7.73 9.65
C SER A 17 -2.05 8.12 10.00
N LYS A 18 -3.01 7.36 9.51
CA LYS A 18 -4.43 7.57 9.81
C LYS A 18 -5.08 6.30 10.32
N MET A 19 -5.99 6.46 11.27
CA MET A 19 -6.85 5.36 11.71
C MET A 19 -7.97 5.21 10.71
N VAL A 20 -8.10 4.02 10.14
CA VAL A 20 -9.15 3.67 9.20
C VAL A 20 -9.61 2.24 9.45
N ILE A 21 -10.78 1.90 8.94
CA ILE A 21 -11.21 0.51 8.86
C ILE A 21 -10.54 -0.09 7.63
N CYS A 22 -9.69 -1.10 7.83
CA CYS A 22 -8.99 -1.72 6.72
C CYS A 22 -9.98 -2.38 5.75
N LYS A 23 -9.94 -2.02 4.46
CA LYS A 23 -10.78 -2.67 3.44
C LYS A 23 -10.52 -4.17 3.34
N ASN A 24 -9.26 -4.58 3.47
CA ASN A 24 -8.84 -5.96 3.29
C ASN A 24 -9.35 -6.86 4.42
N CYS A 25 -9.09 -6.49 5.68
CA CYS A 25 -9.43 -7.33 6.85
C CYS A 25 -10.59 -6.82 7.72
N GLY A 26 -11.18 -5.66 7.41
CA GLY A 26 -12.33 -5.10 8.12
C GLY A 26 -12.08 -4.70 9.58
N ARG A 27 -10.85 -4.83 10.07
CA ARG A 27 -10.46 -4.43 11.43
C ARG A 27 -10.09 -2.96 11.46
N TYR A 28 -10.25 -2.35 12.62
CA TYR A 28 -9.64 -1.04 12.91
C TYR A 28 -8.11 -1.20 12.84
N GLY A 29 -7.50 -0.41 11.98
CA GLY A 29 -6.07 -0.42 11.77
C GLY A 29 -5.53 0.97 11.51
N ARG A 30 -4.21 1.09 11.60
CA ARG A 30 -3.49 2.29 11.22
C ARG A 30 -2.94 2.09 9.81
N LEU A 31 -3.20 3.03 8.90
CA LEU A 31 -2.48 3.13 7.63
C LEU A 31 -1.20 3.93 7.85
N GLU A 32 -0.09 3.39 7.38
CA GLU A 32 1.24 4.01 7.36
C GLU A 32 1.60 4.31 5.91
N PHE A 33 2.01 5.54 5.65
CA PHE A 33 2.28 6.01 4.30
C PHE A 33 3.77 6.03 4.02
N PHE A 34 4.15 5.46 2.89
CA PHE A 34 5.54 5.43 2.44
C PHE A 34 5.63 5.78 0.96
N MET A 35 6.80 6.26 0.57
CA MET A 35 7.09 6.69 -0.79
C MET A 35 8.30 5.93 -1.32
N VAL A 36 8.17 5.43 -2.53
CA VAL A 36 9.29 4.89 -3.30
C VAL A 36 9.61 5.82 -4.46
N TYR A 37 10.90 5.99 -4.75
CA TYR A 37 11.36 6.84 -5.83
C TYR A 37 12.62 6.29 -6.46
N ASN A 38 12.84 6.60 -7.72
CA ASN A 38 14.09 6.29 -8.41
C ASN A 38 15.08 7.44 -8.20
N TYR A 39 16.36 7.13 -8.13
CA TYR A 39 17.41 8.15 -8.10
C TYR A 39 18.66 7.74 -8.87
N ILE A 40 19.36 8.74 -9.40
CA ILE A 40 20.74 8.59 -9.88
C ILE A 40 21.68 8.96 -8.74
N SER A 41 22.62 8.08 -8.44
CA SER A 41 23.76 8.36 -7.59
C SER A 41 25.02 8.51 -8.42
N LEU A 42 25.81 9.52 -8.07
CA LEU A 42 27.17 9.70 -8.54
C LEU A 42 28.09 9.63 -7.31
N PHE A 43 29.07 8.71 -7.31
CA PHE A 43 29.90 8.45 -6.12
C PHE A 43 29.07 8.19 -4.85
N PHE A 44 28.00 7.41 -4.96
CA PHE A 44 27.07 7.08 -3.86
C PHE A 44 26.23 8.24 -3.31
N ILE A 45 26.39 9.46 -3.83
CA ILE A 45 25.58 10.63 -3.45
C ILE A 45 24.37 10.70 -4.41
N PRO A 46 23.12 10.61 -3.91
CA PRO A 46 21.93 10.71 -4.75
C PRO A 46 21.73 12.16 -5.24
N ILE A 47 21.90 12.38 -6.54
CA ILE A 47 21.87 13.73 -7.15
C ILE A 47 20.52 14.09 -7.77
N PHE A 48 19.77 13.12 -8.28
CA PHE A 48 18.50 13.37 -8.97
C PHE A 48 17.48 12.32 -8.58
N LYS A 49 16.23 12.72 -8.28
CA LYS A 49 15.14 11.84 -7.82
C LYS A 49 13.91 12.01 -8.72
N TRP A 50 13.33 10.91 -9.21
CA TRP A 50 12.12 10.92 -10.06
C TRP A 50 11.22 9.70 -9.82
N GLY A 51 10.06 9.67 -10.48
CA GLY A 51 9.13 8.53 -10.42
C GLY A 51 8.66 8.23 -9.00
N LYS A 52 8.36 9.27 -8.22
CA LYS A 52 7.84 9.15 -6.86
C LYS A 52 6.47 8.48 -6.93
N LYS A 53 6.29 7.38 -6.20
CA LYS A 53 5.01 6.70 -6.00
C LYS A 53 4.73 6.59 -4.52
N CYS A 54 3.51 6.84 -4.12
CA CYS A 54 3.10 6.74 -2.72
C CYS A 54 2.24 5.50 -2.51
N TYR A 55 2.46 4.84 -1.39
CA TYR A 55 1.76 3.64 -0.99
C TYR A 55 1.30 3.78 0.45
N ALA A 56 0.21 3.10 0.78
CA ALA A 56 -0.32 3.01 2.13
C ALA A 56 -0.26 1.56 2.60
N LYS A 57 0.32 1.31 3.77
CA LYS A 57 0.39 -0.01 4.40
C LYS A 57 -0.51 -0.04 5.62
N SER A 58 -1.32 -1.07 5.74
CA SER A 58 -2.12 -1.32 6.95
C SER A 58 -1.34 -2.11 7.98
N THR A 59 -1.32 -1.63 9.22
CA THR A 59 -0.68 -2.31 10.36
C THR A 59 -1.42 -3.57 10.83
N CYS A 60 -2.70 -3.71 10.52
CA CYS A 60 -3.54 -4.81 11.00
C CYS A 60 -3.40 -6.12 10.20
N CYS A 61 -3.01 -6.03 8.93
CA CYS A 61 -2.86 -7.20 8.06
C CYS A 61 -1.72 -7.08 7.05
N ASN A 62 -0.89 -6.02 7.15
CA ASN A 62 0.19 -5.70 6.20
C ASN A 62 -0.26 -5.57 4.75
N ALA A 63 -1.55 -5.31 4.49
CA ALA A 63 -2.03 -4.98 3.15
C ALA A 63 -1.44 -3.64 2.70
N VAL A 64 -0.90 -3.64 1.49
CA VAL A 64 -0.36 -2.49 0.77
C VAL A 64 -1.37 -2.05 -0.27
N PHE A 65 -1.66 -0.77 -0.26
CA PHE A 65 -2.58 -0.09 -1.15
C PHE A 65 -1.81 0.94 -1.97
N SER A 66 -2.06 0.98 -3.27
CA SER A 66 -1.66 2.10 -4.12
C SER A 66 -2.65 3.26 -3.99
N ILE A 67 -2.12 4.45 -4.16
CA ILE A 67 -2.82 5.71 -3.90
C ILE A 67 -3.14 6.37 -5.24
N SER A 68 -4.33 6.96 -5.36
CA SER A 68 -4.72 7.73 -6.54
C SER A 68 -3.78 8.94 -6.76
N PRO A 69 -3.45 9.30 -8.01
CA PRO A 69 -2.48 10.37 -8.31
C PRO A 69 -2.89 11.75 -7.77
N GLU A 70 -4.18 11.95 -7.47
CA GLU A 70 -4.69 13.15 -6.83
C GLU A 70 -4.29 13.22 -5.35
N LEU A 71 -4.44 12.11 -4.63
CA LEU A 71 -3.99 11.99 -3.24
C LEU A 71 -2.47 11.97 -3.14
N GLU A 72 -1.78 11.34 -4.09
CA GLU A 72 -0.31 11.37 -4.14
C GLU A 72 0.22 12.81 -4.17
N LYS A 73 -0.38 13.69 -4.98
CA LYS A 73 -0.01 15.12 -5.05
C LYS A 73 -0.25 15.84 -3.72
N LYS A 74 -1.39 15.60 -3.07
CA LYS A 74 -1.72 16.20 -1.78
C LYS A 74 -0.74 15.76 -0.69
N ILE A 75 -0.43 14.46 -0.64
CA ILE A 75 0.56 13.88 0.28
C ILE A 75 1.96 14.45 0.01
N LEU A 76 2.35 14.56 -1.26
CA LEU A 76 3.62 15.18 -1.68
C LEU A 76 3.73 16.66 -1.28
N ASN A 77 2.60 17.38 -1.28
CA ASN A 77 2.51 18.78 -0.86
C ASN A 77 2.48 18.96 0.67
N ASN A 78 2.61 17.89 1.46
CA ASN A 78 2.42 17.88 2.92
C ASN A 78 1.01 18.30 3.36
N GLU A 79 0.01 18.22 2.48
CA GLU A 79 -1.36 18.32 2.91
C GLU A 79 -1.74 17.01 3.62
N ASN A 80 -2.68 17.10 4.56
CA ASN A 80 -3.23 15.96 5.29
C ASN A 80 -4.61 15.62 4.70
N PRO A 81 -4.68 15.09 3.45
CA PRO A 81 -5.94 14.89 2.76
C PRO A 81 -6.81 13.89 3.50
N ASP A 82 -8.10 14.18 3.59
CA ASP A 82 -9.10 13.15 3.92
C ASP A 82 -8.95 12.00 2.93
N ILE A 83 -8.73 10.80 3.48
CA ILE A 83 -8.58 9.59 2.69
C ILE A 83 -9.98 9.06 2.50
N ASP A 84 -10.51 9.16 1.29
CA ASP A 84 -11.72 8.44 0.94
C ASP A 84 -11.39 6.99 0.61
N ASP A 85 -12.35 6.11 0.87
CA ASP A 85 -12.23 4.69 0.54
C ASP A 85 -11.92 4.53 -0.96
N SER A 86 -12.48 5.38 -1.83
CA SER A 86 -12.33 5.32 -3.29
C SER A 86 -10.90 5.55 -3.80
N ASP A 87 -10.03 6.12 -2.99
CA ASP A 87 -8.68 6.50 -3.38
C ASP A 87 -7.61 5.43 -3.11
N LEU A 88 -7.99 4.37 -2.40
CA LEU A 88 -7.12 3.26 -2.03
C LEU A 88 -7.41 2.04 -2.90
N THR A 89 -6.44 1.68 -3.74
CA THR A 89 -6.49 0.46 -4.56
C THR A 89 -5.62 -0.60 -3.90
N PHE A 90 -6.20 -1.76 -3.57
CA PHE A 90 -5.43 -2.87 -2.99
C PHE A 90 -4.45 -3.43 -4.03
N GLU A 91 -3.18 -3.60 -3.64
CA GLU A 91 -2.18 -4.26 -4.50
C GLU A 91 -1.78 -5.65 -3.98
N TYR A 92 -1.27 -5.75 -2.75
CA TYR A 92 -0.76 -7.00 -2.20
C TYR A 92 -0.69 -6.96 -0.66
N VAL A 93 -0.36 -8.09 -0.03
CA VAL A 93 -0.06 -8.17 1.40
C VAL A 93 1.44 -8.43 1.58
N GLU A 94 2.13 -7.56 2.29
CA GLU A 94 3.56 -7.70 2.53
C GLU A 94 3.83 -8.83 3.54
N GLY A 95 4.77 -9.72 3.22
CA GLY A 95 5.09 -10.90 4.05
C GLY A 95 4.19 -12.10 3.83
N ALA A 96 3.12 -11.98 3.03
CA ALA A 96 2.46 -13.12 2.43
C ALA A 96 3.29 -13.54 1.22
N GLY A 97 4.17 -14.55 1.39
CA GLY A 97 4.89 -15.15 0.27
C GLY A 97 3.89 -15.51 -0.84
N SER A 98 4.27 -15.25 -2.11
CA SER A 98 3.46 -15.38 -3.32
C SER A 98 2.39 -16.48 -3.28
N VAL A 99 1.22 -16.18 -2.70
CA VAL A 99 0.03 -17.01 -2.90
C VAL A 99 -0.64 -16.43 -4.13
N SER A 100 -0.17 -16.89 -5.29
CA SER A 100 -0.94 -16.96 -6.53
C SER A 100 -2.12 -17.93 -6.34
N GLY A 101 -2.96 -17.63 -5.36
CA GLY A 101 -4.16 -18.37 -5.00
C GLY A 101 -5.30 -17.37 -5.06
N TYR A 102 -6.22 -17.63 -5.99
CA TYR A 102 -7.56 -17.03 -6.09
C TYR A 102 -7.98 -16.30 -4.80
N HIS A 103 -7.85 -14.98 -4.77
CA HIS A 103 -8.47 -14.17 -3.74
C HIS A 103 -9.99 -14.29 -3.94
N LYS A 104 -10.62 -15.21 -3.20
CA LYS A 104 -12.08 -15.31 -3.18
C LYS A 104 -12.59 -14.10 -2.42
N THR A 105 -13.13 -13.13 -3.14
CA THR A 105 -13.83 -12.02 -2.52
C THR A 105 -15.22 -12.48 -2.13
N CYS A 106 -15.68 -12.15 -0.93
CA CYS A 106 -17.03 -12.46 -0.51
C CYS A 106 -18.04 -11.77 -1.46
N PRO A 107 -18.93 -12.51 -2.14
CA PRO A 107 -19.87 -11.95 -3.12
C PRO A 107 -20.92 -11.03 -2.50
N ASN A 108 -20.96 -10.93 -1.17
CA ASN A 108 -21.96 -10.16 -0.44
C ASN A 108 -21.43 -8.87 0.17
N CYS A 109 -20.15 -8.84 0.56
CA CYS A 109 -19.59 -7.70 1.28
C CYS A 109 -18.23 -7.24 0.75
N GLY A 110 -17.70 -7.90 -0.30
CA GLY A 110 -16.42 -7.51 -0.90
C GLY A 110 -15.20 -7.86 -0.06
N TYR A 111 -15.34 -8.62 1.04
CA TYR A 111 -14.23 -9.01 1.88
C TYR A 111 -13.30 -10.00 1.18
N THR A 112 -12.00 -9.69 1.09
CA THR A 112 -10.99 -10.59 0.53
C THR A 112 -10.74 -11.74 1.50
N LEU A 113 -11.09 -12.95 1.10
CA LEU A 113 -10.77 -14.15 1.86
C LEU A 113 -9.33 -14.56 1.56
N ILE A 114 -8.57 -14.71 2.63
CA ILE A 114 -7.16 -15.09 2.58
C ILE A 114 -7.02 -16.62 2.77
N ASP A 115 -8.07 -17.28 3.28
CA ASP A 115 -8.19 -18.73 3.49
C ASP A 115 -9.51 -19.29 2.94
N GLU A 116 -9.62 -20.61 2.87
CA GLU A 116 -10.86 -21.36 2.58
C GLU A 116 -11.84 -21.33 3.76
N PHE A 117 -12.29 -20.14 4.15
CA PHE A 117 -13.35 -20.01 5.16
C PHE A 117 -14.69 -20.45 4.56
N GLU A 118 -15.39 -21.39 5.22
CA GLU A 118 -16.78 -21.75 4.85
C GLU A 118 -17.74 -20.55 5.00
N TYR A 119 -17.42 -19.60 5.88
CA TYR A 119 -18.26 -18.43 6.17
C TYR A 119 -17.42 -17.15 6.15
N CYS A 120 -17.99 -16.07 5.60
CA CYS A 120 -17.33 -14.78 5.58
C CYS A 120 -17.19 -14.25 7.01
N PRO A 121 -15.97 -13.95 7.49
CA PRO A 121 -15.76 -13.42 8.84
C PRO A 121 -16.36 -12.02 9.04
N LYS A 122 -16.67 -11.30 7.95
CA LYS A 122 -17.22 -9.94 7.99
C LYS A 122 -18.75 -9.89 7.96
N CYS A 123 -19.41 -10.77 7.20
CA CYS A 123 -20.87 -10.73 7.05
C CYS A 123 -21.57 -12.05 7.40
N GLY A 124 -20.84 -13.07 7.85
CA GLY A 124 -21.39 -14.37 8.21
C GLY A 124 -21.95 -15.20 7.04
N LYS A 125 -21.89 -14.70 5.81
CA LYS A 125 -22.44 -15.40 4.64
C LYS A 125 -21.56 -16.56 4.21
N LYS A 126 -22.18 -17.70 3.91
CA LYS A 126 -21.48 -18.90 3.45
C LYS A 126 -20.76 -18.61 2.12
N ILE A 127 -19.46 -18.87 2.08
CA ILE A 127 -18.63 -18.78 0.88
C ILE A 127 -18.65 -20.18 0.27
N LYS A 128 -19.52 -20.37 -0.73
CA LYS A 128 -19.67 -21.65 -1.43
C LYS A 128 -18.72 -21.70 -2.62
#